data_AF-A0A8X6X8F6-F1
#
_entry.id   AF-A0A8X6X8F6-F1
#
_cell.length_a   1.000
_cell.length_b   1.000
_cell.length_c   1.000
_cell.angle_alpha   90.00
_cell.angle_beta   90.00
_cell.angle_gamma   90.00
#
_symmetry.space_group_name_H-M   'P 1'
#
loop_
_entity.id
_entity.type
_entity.pdbx_description
1 polymer ?
#
loop_
_entity_poly.entity_id
_entity_poly.type
_entity_poly.pdbx_seq_one_letter_code
_entity_poly.pdbx_strand_id
1 'polypeptide(L)'
;MSPAMYFQTKVMSELFLDSSFADNSGSMREATQMTDFWKFAKDVLIENLYWENWYNDQETNNDDRNILYENRLLGSPRIRQLRVRNDSCNVHSDFKKAITQCYDVYNPHIEDTEPFGLMNGTAWVYHTEKEMNGSNHWALLATYTGAGSFRDLGITKKQALARLEVLKQNLWISRATRAVFIDFTVYNANLNLFCVVK
;
A
#
# COMPACT_ATOMS: atom_id res chain seq x y z
N MET A 1 6.04 15.09 -24.79
CA MET A 1 6.38 14.90 -23.36
C MET A 1 7.62 15.74 -23.08
N SER A 2 7.59 16.61 -22.05
CA SER A 2 8.78 17.29 -21.55
C SER A 2 9.80 16.27 -21.06
N PRO A 3 11.09 16.39 -21.40
CA PRO A 3 12.16 15.54 -20.86
C PRO A 3 12.16 15.50 -19.33
N ALA A 4 11.83 16.61 -18.67
CA ALA A 4 11.75 16.69 -17.21
C ALA A 4 10.68 15.76 -16.62
N MET A 5 9.57 15.53 -17.33
CA MET A 5 8.54 14.58 -16.88
C MET A 5 9.05 13.14 -16.87
N TYR A 6 9.84 12.75 -17.87
CA TYR A 6 10.44 11.43 -17.91
C TYR A 6 11.42 11.21 -16.74
N PHE A 7 12.29 12.19 -16.47
CA PHE A 7 13.23 12.06 -15.36
C PHE A 7 12.52 12.09 -14.00
N GLN A 8 11.46 12.88 -13.85
CA GLN A 8 10.65 12.88 -12.64
C GLN A 8 10.04 11.50 -12.36
N THR A 9 9.42 10.86 -13.36
CA THR A 9 8.84 9.53 -13.18
C THR A 9 9.91 8.46 -12.98
N LYS A 10 11.04 8.58 -13.67
CA LYS A 10 12.18 7.67 -13.51
C LYS A 10 12.73 7.70 -12.08
N VAL A 11 13.02 8.89 -11.56
CA VAL A 11 13.55 9.07 -10.20
C VAL A 11 12.57 8.53 -9.15
N MET A 12 11.28 8.83 -9.28
CA MET A 12 10.27 8.29 -8.35
C MET A 12 10.15 6.76 -8.45
N SER A 13 10.18 6.20 -9.68
CA SER A 13 10.16 4.76 -9.88
C SER A 13 11.37 4.09 -9.25
N GLU A 14 12.58 4.58 -9.51
CA GLU A 14 13.82 4.00 -8.98
C GLU A 14 13.86 4.08 -7.45
N LEU A 15 13.44 5.22 -6.88
CA LEU A 15 13.41 5.42 -5.43
C LEU A 15 12.54 4.39 -4.70
N PHE A 16 11.38 4.04 -5.23
CA PHE A 16 10.46 3.11 -4.55
C PHE A 16 10.59 1.65 -5.03
N LEU A 17 10.84 1.40 -6.31
CA LEU A 17 10.83 0.05 -6.85
C LEU A 17 12.20 -0.63 -6.82
N ASP A 18 13.27 0.14 -6.99
CA ASP A 18 14.63 -0.37 -7.17
C ASP A 18 15.49 -0.28 -5.90
N SER A 19 15.09 0.52 -4.91
CA SER A 19 15.73 0.55 -3.58
C SER A 19 15.69 -0.81 -2.91
N SER A 20 16.83 -1.23 -2.36
CA SER A 20 16.96 -2.49 -1.62
C SER A 20 16.32 -2.42 -0.24
N PHE A 21 15.84 -3.56 0.25
CA PHE A 21 15.44 -3.70 1.65
C PHE A 21 16.64 -3.53 2.60
N ALA A 22 16.37 -3.22 3.87
CA ALA A 22 17.41 -2.94 4.86
C ALA A 22 18.36 -4.13 5.13
N ASP A 23 17.90 -5.36 4.90
CA ASP A 23 18.69 -6.59 5.03
C ASP A 23 19.35 -7.03 3.71
N ASN A 24 19.27 -6.21 2.66
CA ASN A 24 19.76 -6.49 1.32
C ASN A 24 19.17 -7.75 0.68
N SER A 25 17.96 -8.19 1.11
CA SER A 25 17.35 -9.41 0.57
C SER A 25 16.66 -9.23 -0.80
N GLY A 26 16.82 -8.08 -1.46
CA GLY A 26 16.21 -7.75 -2.76
C GLY A 26 15.51 -6.38 -2.75
N SER A 27 14.70 -6.13 -3.78
CA SER A 27 13.87 -4.93 -3.94
C SER A 27 12.39 -5.25 -4.17
N MET A 28 11.54 -4.23 -4.30
CA MET A 28 10.10 -4.44 -4.55
C MET A 28 9.84 -5.15 -5.89
N ARG A 29 10.70 -4.98 -6.90
CA ARG A 29 10.56 -5.69 -8.19
C ARG A 29 10.74 -7.21 -8.05
N GLU A 30 11.49 -7.63 -7.05
CA GLU A 30 11.85 -9.03 -6.81
C GLU A 30 11.01 -9.66 -5.67
N ALA A 31 10.10 -8.88 -5.08
CA ALA A 31 9.29 -9.33 -3.96
C ALA A 31 8.36 -10.48 -4.35
N THR A 32 8.38 -11.57 -3.57
CA THR A 32 7.56 -12.76 -3.84
C THR A 32 6.72 -13.19 -2.64
N GLN A 33 7.14 -12.83 -1.44
CA GLN A 33 6.49 -13.24 -0.20
C GLN A 33 5.75 -12.09 0.48
N MET A 34 4.76 -12.42 1.30
CA MET A 34 4.07 -11.44 2.14
C MET A 34 5.02 -10.70 3.09
N THR A 35 6.10 -11.37 3.54
CA THR A 35 7.14 -10.76 4.35
C THR A 35 7.86 -9.63 3.61
N ASP A 36 8.08 -9.79 2.31
CA ASP A 36 8.78 -8.81 1.47
C ASP A 36 7.93 -7.54 1.32
N PHE A 37 6.61 -7.68 1.22
CA PHE A 37 5.70 -6.54 1.25
C PHE A 37 5.87 -5.71 2.53
N TRP A 38 5.95 -6.36 3.70
CA TRP A 38 6.12 -5.64 4.97
C TRP A 38 7.51 -5.02 5.12
N LYS A 39 8.55 -5.66 4.56
CA LYS A 39 9.89 -5.06 4.45
C LYS A 39 9.85 -3.83 3.56
N PHE A 40 9.29 -3.94 2.36
CA PHE A 40 9.07 -2.81 1.45
C PHE A 40 8.34 -1.66 2.13
N ALA A 41 7.18 -1.94 2.75
CA ALA A 41 6.36 -0.92 3.38
C ALA A 41 7.12 -0.16 4.48
N LYS A 42 7.93 -0.87 5.29
CA LYS A 42 8.67 -0.27 6.40
C LYS A 42 9.98 0.36 5.95
N ASP A 43 10.83 -0.41 5.29
CA ASP A 43 12.24 -0.12 5.06
C ASP A 43 12.45 0.77 3.83
N VAL A 44 11.51 0.76 2.88
CA VAL A 44 11.62 1.53 1.63
C VAL A 44 10.56 2.61 1.58
N LEU A 45 9.28 2.25 1.66
CA LEU A 45 8.18 3.19 1.47
C LEU A 45 8.17 4.28 2.56
N ILE A 46 8.17 3.92 3.84
CA ILE A 46 8.14 4.94 4.91
C ILE A 46 9.43 5.76 4.91
N GLU A 47 10.60 5.10 4.80
CA GLU A 47 11.90 5.78 4.80
C GLU A 47 12.01 6.80 3.65
N ASN A 48 11.53 6.45 2.45
CA ASN A 48 11.59 7.33 1.29
C ASN A 48 10.44 8.34 1.19
N LEU A 49 9.35 8.19 1.95
CA LEU A 49 8.27 9.17 2.01
C LEU A 49 8.54 10.29 3.04
N TYR A 50 9.16 9.98 4.17
CA TYR A 50 9.31 10.92 5.29
C TYR A 50 10.78 11.26 5.56
N TRP A 51 11.24 12.30 4.88
CA TRP A 51 12.61 12.82 4.99
C TRP A 51 12.68 13.81 6.16
N GLU A 52 13.17 13.35 7.31
CA GLU A 52 13.25 14.17 8.54
C GLU A 52 14.62 14.82 8.76
N ASN A 53 15.64 14.38 8.02
CA ASN A 53 17.01 14.90 8.11
C ASN A 53 17.54 15.28 6.72
N TRP A 54 18.47 16.21 6.71
CA TRP A 54 19.31 16.53 5.55
C TRP A 54 20.39 15.46 5.35
N TYR A 55 21.15 15.58 4.25
CA TYR A 55 22.26 14.68 3.92
C TYR A 55 23.40 14.68 4.95
N ASN A 56 23.44 15.65 5.83
CA ASN A 56 24.42 15.81 6.90
C ASN A 56 23.85 15.47 8.29
N ASP A 57 22.75 14.71 8.34
CA ASP A 57 22.05 14.27 9.56
C ASP A 57 21.48 15.40 10.44
N GLN A 58 21.42 16.64 9.94
CA GLN A 58 20.72 17.72 10.62
C GLN A 58 19.23 17.63 10.37
N GLU A 59 18.42 17.86 11.42
CA GLU A 59 16.96 17.83 11.29
C GLU A 59 16.47 18.90 10.30
N THR A 60 15.51 18.51 9.46
CA THR A 60 14.82 19.42 8.54
C THR A 60 13.68 20.12 9.26
N ASN A 61 13.38 21.36 8.85
CA ASN A 61 12.16 22.02 9.29
C ASN A 61 10.94 21.22 8.80
N ASN A 62 9.85 21.24 9.57
CA ASN A 62 8.63 20.53 9.21
C ASN A 62 8.09 20.91 7.82
N ASP A 63 8.28 22.16 7.40
CA ASP A 63 7.84 22.65 6.08
C ASP A 63 8.74 22.20 4.92
N ASP A 64 9.97 21.74 5.21
CA ASP A 64 10.98 21.34 4.23
C ASP A 64 11.13 19.81 4.10
N ARG A 65 10.20 19.04 4.67
CA ARG A 65 10.18 17.56 4.62
C ARG A 65 9.70 17.04 3.26
N ASN A 66 10.42 17.40 2.21
CA ASN A 66 10.14 17.00 0.84
C ASN A 66 10.93 15.73 0.46
N ILE A 67 10.32 14.88 -0.35
CA ILE A 67 10.97 13.71 -0.95
C ILE A 67 12.05 14.21 -1.92
N LEU A 68 13.30 13.77 -1.71
CA LEU A 68 14.48 14.27 -2.43
C LEU A 68 14.60 15.81 -2.35
N TYR A 69 14.15 16.41 -1.24
CA TYR A 69 14.19 17.85 -0.95
C TYR A 69 13.34 18.76 -1.86
N GLU A 70 12.85 18.28 -3.00
CA GLU A 70 12.12 19.09 -4.00
C GLU A 70 10.64 18.71 -4.16
N ASN A 71 10.28 17.46 -3.78
CA ASN A 71 8.97 16.90 -4.08
C ASN A 71 8.10 16.83 -2.83
N ARG A 72 7.06 17.67 -2.77
CA ARG A 72 6.17 17.78 -1.61
C ARG A 72 5.12 16.68 -1.60
N LEU A 73 5.09 15.86 -0.55
CA LEU A 73 4.03 14.89 -0.32
C LEU A 73 2.71 15.61 0.00
N LEU A 74 1.64 15.26 -0.70
CA LEU A 74 0.31 15.85 -0.49
C LEU A 74 -0.56 14.92 0.35
N GLY A 75 -0.96 15.40 1.52
CA GLY A 75 -1.84 14.68 2.43
C GLY A 75 -1.16 13.48 3.09
N SER A 76 -1.93 12.42 3.30
CA SER A 76 -1.44 11.15 3.87
C SER A 76 -1.46 10.07 2.80
N PRO A 77 -0.40 9.27 2.65
CA PRO A 77 -0.46 8.02 1.90
C PRO A 77 -1.56 7.12 2.45
N ARG A 78 -2.26 6.42 1.55
CA ARG A 78 -3.35 5.51 1.88
C ARG A 78 -2.99 4.09 1.47
N ILE A 79 -3.02 3.16 2.42
CA ILE A 79 -3.00 1.73 2.11
C ILE A 79 -4.43 1.19 2.08
N ARG A 80 -4.79 0.43 1.04
CA ARG A 80 -6.13 -0.15 0.87
C ARG A 80 -6.01 -1.62 0.48
N GLN A 81 -6.92 -2.47 0.93
CA GLN A 81 -6.96 -3.87 0.52
C GLN A 81 -8.36 -4.34 0.10
N LEU A 82 -8.36 -5.39 -0.73
CA LEU A 82 -9.52 -6.19 -1.05
C LEU A 82 -9.32 -7.63 -0.56
N ARG A 83 -10.40 -8.21 -0.05
CA ARG A 83 -10.46 -9.57 0.51
C ARG A 83 -11.62 -10.33 -0.11
N VAL A 84 -11.51 -11.65 -0.15
CA VAL A 84 -12.59 -12.56 -0.59
C VAL A 84 -13.07 -13.42 0.56
N ARG A 85 -14.34 -13.82 0.52
CA ARG A 85 -14.96 -14.62 1.58
C ARG A 85 -14.31 -16.00 1.72
N ASN A 86 -14.38 -16.57 2.92
CA ASN A 86 -13.75 -17.85 3.28
C ASN A 86 -14.48 -19.10 2.75
N ASP A 87 -15.67 -18.92 2.17
CA ASP A 87 -16.54 -19.94 1.60
C ASP A 87 -16.69 -19.74 0.07
N SER A 88 -15.78 -18.98 -0.53
CA SER A 88 -15.86 -18.59 -1.94
C SER A 88 -15.57 -19.73 -2.92
N CYS A 89 -15.04 -20.87 -2.46
CA CYS A 89 -14.83 -22.05 -3.28
C CYS A 89 -15.28 -23.35 -2.60
N ASN A 90 -15.57 -24.36 -3.43
CA ASN A 90 -16.01 -25.68 -2.97
C ASN A 90 -14.82 -26.63 -2.80
N VAL A 91 -14.53 -27.00 -1.56
CA VAL A 91 -13.52 -28.01 -1.24
C VAL A 91 -14.03 -29.39 -1.61
N HIS A 92 -13.23 -30.16 -2.37
CA HIS A 92 -13.56 -31.53 -2.75
C HIS A 92 -13.85 -32.41 -1.52
N SER A 93 -14.81 -33.34 -1.64
CA SER A 93 -15.35 -34.13 -0.52
C SER A 93 -14.27 -34.76 0.35
N ASP A 94 -13.23 -35.28 -0.29
CA ASP A 94 -12.17 -36.03 0.38
C ASP A 94 -11.31 -35.15 1.29
N PHE A 95 -11.21 -33.85 0.97
CA PHE A 95 -10.40 -32.89 1.72
C PHE A 95 -11.19 -32.07 2.73
N LYS A 96 -12.52 -32.19 2.78
CA LYS A 96 -13.37 -31.40 3.71
C LYS A 96 -13.02 -31.59 5.18
N LYS A 97 -12.42 -32.73 5.56
CA LYS A 97 -11.95 -32.98 6.93
C LYS A 97 -10.70 -32.18 7.30
N ALA A 98 -9.84 -31.88 6.32
CA ALA A 98 -8.56 -31.22 6.53
C ALA A 98 -8.58 -29.73 6.17
N ILE A 99 -9.38 -29.34 5.18
CA ILE A 99 -9.45 -27.98 4.65
C ILE A 99 -10.81 -27.38 5.02
N THR A 100 -10.81 -26.50 6.02
CA THR A 100 -12.01 -25.85 6.57
C THR A 100 -12.29 -24.48 5.96
N GLN A 101 -11.32 -23.89 5.25
CA GLN A 101 -11.43 -22.56 4.64
C GLN A 101 -10.97 -22.60 3.19
N CYS A 102 -11.70 -21.90 2.33
CA CYS A 102 -11.45 -21.86 0.89
C CYS A 102 -11.58 -20.43 0.37
N TYR A 103 -10.52 -19.92 -0.26
CA TYR A 103 -10.51 -18.57 -0.82
C TYR A 103 -10.26 -18.67 -2.32
N ASP A 104 -11.25 -18.32 -3.14
CA ASP A 104 -11.16 -18.40 -4.61
C ASP A 104 -10.41 -17.19 -5.21
N VAL A 105 -10.24 -17.16 -6.53
CA VAL A 105 -9.74 -16.03 -7.29
C VAL A 105 -10.66 -14.82 -7.09
N TYR A 106 -10.12 -13.61 -7.14
CA TYR A 106 -10.92 -12.40 -6.94
C TYR A 106 -12.09 -12.29 -7.94
N ASN A 107 -13.28 -12.00 -7.43
CA ASN A 107 -14.44 -11.56 -8.19
C ASN A 107 -15.26 -10.60 -7.33
N PRO A 108 -15.76 -9.47 -7.87
CA PRO A 108 -16.55 -8.50 -7.11
C PRO A 108 -17.73 -9.11 -6.33
N HIS A 109 -18.36 -10.18 -6.84
CA HIS A 109 -19.49 -10.83 -6.18
C HIS A 109 -19.11 -11.67 -4.94
N ILE A 110 -17.84 -12.01 -4.81
CA ILE A 110 -17.30 -12.79 -3.67
C ILE A 110 -16.39 -11.97 -2.76
N GLU A 111 -16.41 -10.65 -2.90
CA GLU A 111 -15.75 -9.76 -1.95
C GLU A 111 -16.26 -10.00 -0.52
N ASP A 112 -15.32 -9.96 0.42
CA ASP A 112 -15.60 -10.05 1.84
C ASP A 112 -15.93 -8.65 2.37
N THR A 113 -17.21 -8.46 2.70
CA THR A 113 -17.73 -7.21 3.24
C THR A 113 -17.82 -7.22 4.77
N GLU A 114 -17.53 -8.35 5.40
CA GLU A 114 -17.61 -8.48 6.85
C GLU A 114 -16.40 -7.84 7.54
N PRO A 115 -16.56 -7.26 8.75
CA PRO A 115 -15.45 -6.78 9.55
C PRO A 115 -14.50 -7.93 9.93
N PHE A 116 -13.19 -7.65 9.99
CA PHE A 116 -12.17 -8.65 10.31
C PHE A 116 -11.11 -8.12 11.28
N GLY A 117 -10.25 -9.01 11.80
CA GLY A 117 -9.17 -8.63 12.71
C GLY A 117 -9.69 -7.90 13.95
N LEU A 118 -9.26 -6.65 14.15
CA LEU A 118 -9.67 -5.82 15.30
C LEU A 118 -11.11 -5.28 15.20
N MET A 119 -11.75 -5.40 14.03
CA MET A 119 -13.13 -4.94 13.76
C MET A 119 -13.38 -3.46 14.12
N ASN A 120 -12.31 -2.65 14.21
CA ASN A 120 -12.39 -1.29 14.70
C ASN A 120 -11.62 -0.33 13.79
N GLY A 121 -12.32 0.66 13.25
CA GLY A 121 -11.76 1.68 12.38
C GLY A 121 -11.68 1.23 10.92
N THR A 122 -11.35 2.18 10.05
CA THR A 122 -11.42 2.04 8.58
C THR A 122 -10.56 0.91 8.00
N ALA A 123 -9.52 0.50 8.72
CA ALA A 123 -8.62 -0.55 8.28
C ALA A 123 -9.26 -1.94 8.35
N TRP A 124 -10.26 -2.12 9.19
CA TRP A 124 -10.81 -3.44 9.55
C TRP A 124 -12.29 -3.60 9.18
N VAL A 125 -12.86 -2.56 8.57
CA VAL A 125 -14.26 -2.50 8.13
C VAL A 125 -14.26 -2.26 6.63
N TYR A 126 -15.18 -2.93 5.93
CA TYR A 126 -15.35 -2.75 4.49
C TYR A 126 -16.01 -1.42 4.18
N HIS A 127 -15.50 -0.71 3.18
CA HIS A 127 -16.13 0.48 2.64
C HIS A 127 -16.44 0.27 1.16
N THR A 128 -17.62 0.69 0.75
CA THR A 128 -18.05 0.64 -0.65
C THR A 128 -17.26 1.63 -1.51
N GLU A 129 -17.21 1.37 -2.81
CA GLU A 129 -16.58 2.27 -3.79
C GLU A 129 -17.14 3.70 -3.70
N LYS A 130 -18.45 3.84 -3.48
CA LYS A 130 -19.13 5.13 -3.33
C LYS A 130 -18.68 5.87 -2.07
N GLU A 131 -18.56 5.20 -0.93
CA GLU A 131 -18.11 5.83 0.33
C GLU A 131 -16.67 6.33 0.24
N MET A 132 -15.83 5.63 -0.54
CA MET A 132 -14.44 6.01 -0.73
C MET A 132 -14.21 6.98 -1.89
N ASN A 133 -15.24 7.33 -2.66
CA ASN A 133 -15.10 8.01 -3.95
C ASN A 133 -14.04 7.34 -4.85
N GLY A 134 -13.98 6.01 -4.79
CA GLY A 134 -13.05 5.20 -5.57
C GLY A 134 -13.56 4.94 -6.98
N SER A 135 -12.69 4.35 -7.79
CA SER A 135 -13.06 3.77 -9.08
C SER A 135 -12.37 2.42 -9.24
N ASN A 136 -12.90 1.61 -10.15
CA ASN A 136 -12.26 0.36 -10.55
C ASN A 136 -10.80 0.59 -11.01
N HIS A 137 -9.93 -0.35 -10.67
CA HIS A 137 -8.54 -0.41 -11.10
C HIS A 137 -8.30 -1.66 -11.94
N TRP A 138 -8.01 -1.48 -13.22
CA TRP A 138 -7.64 -2.57 -14.11
C TRP A 138 -6.18 -2.97 -13.87
N ALA A 139 -5.97 -4.20 -13.40
CA ALA A 139 -4.64 -4.77 -13.19
C ALA A 139 -4.43 -6.02 -14.04
N LEU A 140 -3.25 -6.64 -13.93
CA LEU A 140 -2.85 -7.79 -14.73
C LEU A 140 -3.79 -9.01 -14.61
N LEU A 141 -4.22 -9.33 -13.39
CA LEU A 141 -5.00 -10.55 -13.11
C LEU A 141 -6.52 -10.34 -13.21
N ALA A 142 -6.99 -9.17 -12.78
CA ALA A 142 -8.40 -8.84 -12.70
C ALA A 142 -8.59 -7.32 -12.63
N THR A 143 -9.83 -6.88 -12.84
CA THR A 143 -10.26 -5.52 -12.51
C THR A 143 -10.78 -5.50 -11.10
N TYR A 144 -10.13 -4.73 -10.23
CA TYR A 144 -10.45 -4.60 -8.81
C TYR A 144 -11.36 -3.41 -8.56
N THR A 145 -12.36 -3.56 -7.71
CA THR A 145 -13.27 -2.45 -7.37
C THR A 145 -12.56 -1.32 -6.63
N GLY A 146 -13.20 -0.14 -6.62
CA GLY A 146 -12.77 0.98 -5.78
C GLY A 146 -13.06 0.78 -4.28
N ALA A 147 -13.62 -0.37 -3.90
CA ALA A 147 -14.05 -0.70 -2.54
C ALA A 147 -12.93 -1.31 -1.67
N GLY A 148 -13.26 -1.72 -0.45
CA GLY A 148 -12.38 -2.41 0.49
C GLY A 148 -12.09 -1.66 1.78
N SER A 149 -11.13 -2.17 2.55
CA SER A 149 -10.71 -1.58 3.83
C SER A 149 -9.44 -0.79 3.65
N PHE A 150 -9.33 0.38 4.30
CA PHE A 150 -8.21 1.29 4.08
C PHE A 150 -7.68 1.93 5.36
N ARG A 151 -6.42 2.33 5.32
CA ARG A 151 -5.77 3.08 6.39
C ARG A 151 -4.91 4.19 5.81
N ASP A 152 -5.18 5.40 6.26
CA ASP A 152 -4.28 6.52 6.04
C ASP A 152 -3.08 6.38 7.00
N LEU A 153 -1.85 6.47 6.49
CA LEU A 153 -0.62 6.24 7.25
C LEU A 153 -0.21 7.44 8.12
N GLY A 154 -0.72 8.63 7.84
CA GLY A 154 -0.44 9.86 8.57
C GLY A 154 0.51 10.77 7.80
N ILE A 155 0.99 11.80 8.49
CA ILE A 155 1.88 12.83 7.90
C ILE A 155 3.29 12.79 8.51
N THR A 156 3.50 11.93 9.52
CA THR A 156 4.82 11.76 10.15
C THR A 156 5.27 10.32 10.07
N LYS A 157 6.58 10.14 9.99
CA LYS A 157 7.25 8.84 9.99
C LYS A 157 6.81 7.97 11.16
N LYS A 158 6.81 8.54 12.37
CA LYS A 158 6.39 7.86 13.59
C LYS A 158 4.94 7.35 13.53
N GLN A 159 4.01 8.15 13.00
CA GLN A 159 2.62 7.72 12.84
C GLN A 159 2.49 6.57 11.84
N ALA A 160 3.18 6.69 10.70
CA ALA A 160 3.15 5.70 9.64
C ALA A 160 3.70 4.35 10.12
N LEU A 161 4.86 4.34 10.78
CA LEU A 161 5.45 3.13 11.36
C LEU A 161 4.55 2.49 12.41
N ALA A 162 4.01 3.27 13.35
CA ALA A 162 3.11 2.74 14.38
C ALA A 162 1.84 2.11 13.78
N ARG A 163 1.27 2.74 12.74
CA ARG A 163 0.09 2.22 12.05
C ARG A 163 0.43 0.94 11.27
N LEU A 164 1.53 0.91 10.52
CA LEU A 164 1.96 -0.29 9.80
C LEU A 164 2.23 -1.46 10.74
N GLU A 165 2.85 -1.20 11.89
CA GLU A 165 3.12 -2.24 12.89
C GLU A 165 1.82 -2.85 13.42
N VAL A 166 0.82 -2.03 13.74
CA VAL A 166 -0.51 -2.52 14.15
C VAL A 166 -1.16 -3.37 13.05
N LEU A 167 -1.07 -2.94 11.78
CA LEU A 167 -1.62 -3.72 10.66
C LEU A 167 -0.92 -5.08 10.52
N LYS A 168 0.42 -5.09 10.63
CA LYS A 168 1.22 -6.31 10.52
C LYS A 168 0.94 -7.29 11.67
N GLN A 169 0.96 -6.81 12.91
CA GLN A 169 0.74 -7.64 14.10
C GLN A 169 -0.65 -8.28 14.14
N ASN A 170 -1.65 -7.60 13.57
CA ASN A 170 -3.04 -8.08 13.55
C ASN A 170 -3.42 -8.76 12.22
N LEU A 171 -2.44 -9.21 11.43
CA LEU A 171 -2.64 -9.98 10.20
C LEU A 171 -3.59 -9.29 9.21
N TRP A 172 -3.40 -7.98 9.01
CA TRP A 172 -4.22 -7.21 8.07
C TRP A 172 -4.17 -7.82 6.67
N ILE A 173 -2.98 -8.23 6.22
CA ILE A 173 -2.78 -9.07 5.03
C ILE A 173 -2.81 -10.53 5.47
N SER A 174 -3.67 -11.32 4.82
CA SER A 174 -3.88 -12.73 5.15
C SER A 174 -4.18 -13.55 3.90
N ARG A 175 -4.46 -14.86 4.05
CA ARG A 175 -4.84 -15.76 2.95
C ARG A 175 -6.06 -15.30 2.14
N ALA A 176 -6.93 -14.49 2.75
CA ALA A 176 -8.12 -13.92 2.11
C ALA A 176 -7.80 -12.71 1.20
N THR A 177 -6.65 -12.06 1.40
CA THR A 177 -6.29 -10.83 0.68
C THR A 177 -6.01 -11.15 -0.80
N ARG A 178 -6.49 -10.30 -1.71
CA ARG A 178 -6.29 -10.45 -3.17
C ARG A 178 -5.58 -9.27 -3.80
N ALA A 179 -5.79 -8.07 -3.27
CA ALA A 179 -5.11 -6.88 -3.74
C ALA A 179 -4.78 -5.97 -2.56
N VAL A 180 -3.62 -5.35 -2.62
CA VAL A 180 -3.19 -4.28 -1.72
C VAL A 180 -2.72 -3.12 -2.59
N PHE A 181 -3.19 -1.92 -2.28
CA PHE A 181 -2.91 -0.69 -2.99
C PHE A 181 -2.25 0.29 -2.03
N ILE A 182 -1.30 1.07 -2.54
CA ILE A 182 -0.65 2.15 -1.80
C ILE A 182 -0.73 3.39 -2.67
N ASP A 183 -1.63 4.29 -2.32
CA ASP A 183 -1.92 5.48 -3.11
C ASP A 183 -1.35 6.71 -2.38
N PHE A 184 -0.57 7.52 -3.09
CA PHE A 184 -0.15 8.84 -2.63
C PHE A 184 0.11 9.78 -3.80
N THR A 185 0.19 11.07 -3.53
CA THR A 185 0.45 12.09 -4.55
C THR A 185 1.57 13.00 -4.10
N VAL A 186 2.46 13.31 -5.03
CA VAL A 186 3.60 14.18 -4.80
C VAL A 186 3.54 15.34 -5.78
N TYR A 187 3.88 16.53 -5.32
CA TYR A 187 3.93 17.75 -6.12
C TYR A 187 5.34 18.31 -6.17
N ASN A 188 5.89 18.48 -7.37
CA ASN A 188 7.15 19.15 -7.59
C ASN A 188 6.90 20.64 -7.87
N ALA A 189 7.33 21.51 -6.96
CA ALA A 189 7.09 22.95 -7.05
C ALA A 189 7.95 23.64 -8.13
N ASN A 190 9.15 23.12 -8.40
CA ASN A 190 10.08 23.67 -9.39
C ASN A 190 9.54 23.50 -10.82
N LEU A 191 8.88 22.37 -11.08
CA LEU A 191 8.31 22.01 -12.38
C LEU A 191 6.80 22.27 -12.49
N ASN A 192 6.14 22.64 -11.38
CA ASN A 192 4.68 22.72 -11.27
C ASN A 192 3.99 21.44 -11.77
N LEU A 193 4.43 20.28 -11.25
CA LEU A 193 4.00 18.97 -11.72
C LEU A 193 3.47 18.11 -10.56
N PHE A 194 2.31 17.49 -10.77
CA PHE A 194 1.78 16.46 -9.89
C PHE A 194 2.17 15.07 -10.41
N CYS A 195 2.64 14.21 -9.50
CA CYS A 195 2.91 12.81 -9.73
C CYS A 195 2.03 11.97 -8.80
N VAL A 196 1.11 11.21 -9.38
CA VAL A 196 0.23 10.29 -8.64
C VAL A 196 0.85 8.91 -8.69
N VAL A 197 1.03 8.30 -7.51
CA VAL A 197 1.64 6.97 -7.35
C VAL A 197 0.57 6.00 -6.86
N LYS A 198 0.56 4.79 -7.43
CA LYS A 198 -0.36 3.70 -7.16
C LYS A 198 0.33 2.35 -7.32
#